data_AF-A0A375HVG2-F1
#
_entry.id   AF-A0A375HVG2-F1
#
_cell.length_a   1.000
_cell.length_b   1.000
_cell.length_c   1.000
_cell.angle_alpha   90.00
_cell.angle_beta   90.00
_cell.angle_gamma   90.00
#
_symmetry.space_group_name_H-M   'P 1'
#
loop_
_entity.id
_entity.type
_entity.pdbx_description
1 polymer ?
#
loop_
_entity_poly.entity_id
_entity_poly.type
_entity_poly.pdbx_seq_one_letter_code
_entity_poly.pdbx_strand_id
1 'polypeptide(L)'
;MYNALVEAFRSAQGASLDAYDRVCALAAQVRADATIVPVPIDQAGDFRRFLRRLVASLIDRASKEFGIEGAPVCIDETRIPVNGHPNIWEAIRAGDTPDLDRYWRVLAERYQASGRALAYRQVAETLAAALQFDQPNAVRRHAKVVRLRLKAPSLPVAAARPSRRVAADAHADVRAALLALAAYAQDAGEPALAGCLRQFDHGEVFAAQQRRTFPGLDVLQYNEYWELRFAARLG
;
A
#
# COMPACT_ATOMS: atom_id res chain seq x y z
N MET A 1 -22.57 0.33 8.77
CA MET A 1 -22.08 -0.99 8.31
C MET A 1 -20.92 -1.48 9.16
N TYR A 2 -19.90 -0.64 9.41
CA TYR A 2 -18.74 -1.02 10.21
C TYR A 2 -19.08 -1.18 11.70
N ASN A 3 -19.98 -0.34 12.24
CA ASN A 3 -20.39 -0.45 13.65
C ASN A 3 -21.14 -1.76 13.92
N ALA A 4 -21.95 -2.23 12.96
CA ALA A 4 -22.63 -3.52 13.07
C ALA A 4 -21.64 -4.70 13.19
N LEU A 5 -20.49 -4.64 12.50
CA LEU A 5 -19.42 -5.63 12.64
C LEU A 5 -18.75 -5.56 14.01
N VAL A 6 -18.56 -4.35 14.55
CA VAL A 6 -18.02 -4.13 15.89
C VAL A 6 -18.96 -4.69 16.96
N GLU A 7 -20.26 -4.45 16.82
CA GLU A 7 -21.30 -5.01 17.70
C GLU A 7 -21.38 -6.53 17.61
N ALA A 8 -21.36 -7.10 16.40
CA ALA A 8 -21.35 -8.55 16.20
C ALA A 8 -20.13 -9.21 16.85
N PHE A 9 -18.94 -8.60 16.72
CA PHE A 9 -17.73 -9.12 17.35
C PHE A 9 -17.83 -9.10 18.88
N ARG A 10 -18.33 -8.00 19.46
CA ARG A 10 -18.58 -7.92 20.91
C ARG A 10 -19.59 -8.96 21.40
N SER A 11 -20.69 -9.13 20.66
CA SER A 11 -21.69 -10.16 20.97
C SER A 11 -21.08 -11.56 20.94
N ALA A 12 -20.17 -11.83 19.99
CA ALA A 12 -19.47 -13.10 19.90
C ALA A 12 -18.50 -13.33 21.08
N GLN A 13 -17.78 -12.29 21.52
CA GLN A 13 -16.94 -12.35 22.71
C GLN A 13 -17.76 -12.65 23.98
N GLY A 14 -18.91 -11.99 24.15
CA GLY A 14 -19.82 -12.25 25.27
C GLY A 14 -20.34 -13.69 25.24
N ALA A 15 -20.86 -14.15 24.10
CA ALA A 15 -21.35 -15.53 23.96
C ALA A 15 -20.27 -16.59 24.20
N SER A 16 -19.02 -16.32 23.81
CA SER A 16 -17.88 -17.21 24.07
C SER A 16 -17.54 -17.29 25.56
N LEU A 17 -17.63 -16.18 26.29
CA LEU A 17 -17.43 -16.16 27.74
C LEU A 17 -18.54 -16.94 28.44
N ASP A 18 -19.80 -16.66 28.10
CA ASP A 18 -20.95 -17.36 28.67
C ASP A 18 -20.89 -18.87 28.41
N ALA A 19 -20.36 -19.30 27.25
CA ALA A 19 -20.13 -20.70 26.95
C ALA A 19 -19.03 -21.32 27.82
N TYR A 20 -17.92 -20.60 28.01
CA TYR A 20 -16.82 -21.04 28.87
C TYR A 20 -17.27 -21.17 30.33
N ASP A 21 -17.97 -20.16 30.85
CA ASP A 21 -18.49 -20.15 32.22
C ASP A 21 -19.48 -21.29 32.46
N ARG A 22 -20.30 -21.63 31.46
CA ARG A 22 -21.19 -22.81 31.51
C ARG A 22 -20.41 -24.12 31.61
N VAL A 23 -19.32 -24.27 30.85
CA VAL A 23 -18.46 -25.46 30.94
C VAL A 23 -17.80 -25.53 32.32
N CYS A 24 -17.31 -24.40 32.84
CA CYS A 24 -16.74 -24.33 34.18
C CYS A 24 -17.75 -24.76 35.26
N ALA A 25 -18.98 -24.24 35.19
CA ALA A 25 -20.05 -24.60 36.12
C ALA A 25 -20.41 -26.11 36.04
N LEU A 26 -20.47 -26.68 34.83
CA LEU A 26 -20.75 -28.11 34.64
C LEU A 26 -19.63 -28.99 35.18
N ALA A 27 -18.36 -28.64 34.95
CA ALA A 27 -17.23 -29.39 35.47
C ALA A 27 -17.21 -29.41 37.00
N ALA A 28 -17.55 -28.28 37.64
CA ALA A 28 -17.66 -28.17 39.10
C ALA A 28 -18.75 -29.09 39.67
N GLN A 29 -19.89 -29.21 38.97
CA GLN A 29 -20.98 -30.12 39.38
C GLN A 29 -20.53 -31.59 39.38
N VAL A 30 -19.70 -31.99 38.41
CA VAL A 30 -19.17 -33.37 38.31
C VAL A 30 -17.82 -33.57 39.01
N ARG A 31 -17.33 -32.55 39.74
CA ARG A 31 -16.00 -32.55 40.41
C ARG A 31 -14.84 -32.86 39.46
N ALA A 32 -14.94 -32.42 38.22
CA ALA A 32 -13.92 -32.60 37.18
C ALA A 32 -13.12 -31.31 36.91
N ASP A 33 -13.04 -30.39 37.88
CA ASP A 33 -12.38 -29.08 37.71
C ASP A 33 -10.93 -29.19 37.23
N ALA A 34 -10.22 -30.25 37.66
CA ALA A 34 -8.85 -30.54 37.24
C ALA A 34 -8.69 -30.85 35.74
N THR A 35 -9.79 -31.10 35.02
CA THR A 35 -9.81 -31.32 33.57
C THR A 35 -10.02 -30.04 32.76
N ILE A 36 -10.38 -28.93 33.41
CA ILE A 36 -10.52 -27.64 32.73
C ILE A 36 -9.13 -27.08 32.45
N VAL A 37 -8.87 -26.81 31.17
CA VAL A 37 -7.72 -26.00 30.76
C VAL A 37 -8.14 -24.53 30.85
N PRO A 38 -7.46 -23.70 31.67
CA PRO A 38 -7.67 -22.26 31.68
C PRO A 38 -7.37 -21.69 30.30
N VAL A 39 -8.39 -21.11 29.65
CA VAL A 39 -8.17 -20.35 28.43
C VAL A 39 -7.97 -18.90 28.86
N PRO A 40 -6.79 -18.29 28.67
CA PRO A 40 -6.62 -16.87 28.95
C PRO A 40 -7.45 -16.07 27.93
N ILE A 41 -8.61 -15.56 28.37
CA ILE A 41 -9.50 -14.76 27.53
C ILE A 41 -9.09 -13.28 27.65
N ASP A 42 -8.18 -12.81 26.80
CA ASP A 42 -7.82 -11.38 26.70
C ASP A 42 -8.83 -10.64 25.80
N GLN A 43 -10.07 -10.48 26.29
CA GLN A 43 -11.15 -9.87 25.50
C GLN A 43 -10.80 -8.44 25.07
N ALA A 44 -10.19 -7.66 25.96
CA ALA A 44 -9.83 -6.27 25.70
C ALA A 44 -8.70 -6.16 24.66
N GLY A 45 -7.66 -7.00 24.77
CA GLY A 45 -6.56 -7.05 23.81
C GLY A 45 -7.00 -7.54 22.43
N ASP A 46 -7.82 -8.59 22.38
CA ASP A 46 -8.34 -9.11 21.13
C ASP A 46 -9.33 -8.15 20.45
N PHE A 47 -10.19 -7.49 21.23
CA PHE A 47 -11.06 -6.43 20.71
C PHE A 47 -10.25 -5.27 20.14
N ARG A 48 -9.19 -4.84 20.83
CA ARG A 48 -8.29 -3.79 20.33
C ARG A 48 -7.59 -4.22 19.04
N ARG A 49 -7.10 -5.46 18.95
CA ARG A 49 -6.49 -6.00 17.72
C ARG A 49 -7.48 -6.07 16.57
N PHE A 50 -8.71 -6.51 16.84
CA PHE A 50 -9.80 -6.53 15.88
C PHE A 50 -10.09 -5.12 15.34
N LEU A 51 -10.29 -4.14 16.23
CA LEU A 51 -10.53 -2.74 15.84
C LEU A 51 -9.37 -2.20 14.99
N ARG A 52 -8.12 -2.45 15.38
CA ARG A 52 -6.96 -1.99 14.61
C ARG A 52 -6.93 -2.56 13.19
N ARG A 53 -7.24 -3.85 13.04
CA ARG A 53 -7.31 -4.50 11.73
C ARG A 53 -8.47 -3.96 10.90
N LEU A 54 -9.65 -3.80 11.51
CA LEU A 54 -10.83 -3.27 10.84
C LEU A 54 -10.60 -1.84 10.33
N VAL A 55 -9.99 -0.98 11.15
CA VAL A 55 -9.62 0.38 10.75
C VAL A 55 -8.57 0.40 9.65
N ALA A 56 -7.53 -0.43 9.75
CA ALA A 56 -6.53 -0.54 8.68
C ALA A 56 -7.15 -0.96 7.35
N SER A 57 -8.08 -1.94 7.37
CA SER A 57 -8.82 -2.36 6.18
C SER A 57 -9.78 -1.28 5.66
N LEU A 58 -10.41 -0.51 6.54
CA LEU A 58 -11.26 0.62 6.16
C LEU A 58 -10.44 1.73 5.47
N ILE A 59 -9.27 2.07 6.02
CA ILE A 59 -8.38 3.07 5.44
C ILE A 59 -7.82 2.58 4.10
N ASP A 60 -7.37 1.33 4.00
CA ASP A 60 -6.90 0.72 2.75
C ASP A 60 -8.01 0.74 1.68
N ARG A 61 -9.24 0.43 2.06
CA ARG A 61 -10.40 0.55 1.16
C ARG A 61 -10.61 2.00 0.71
N ALA A 62 -10.67 2.95 1.64
CA ALA A 62 -10.87 4.36 1.32
C ALA A 62 -9.75 4.90 0.40
N SER A 63 -8.51 4.50 0.66
CA SER A 63 -7.33 4.86 -0.11
C SER A 63 -7.45 4.37 -1.56
N LYS A 64 -7.97 3.15 -1.78
CA LYS A 64 -8.23 2.61 -3.12
C LYS A 64 -9.46 3.23 -3.79
N GLU A 65 -10.54 3.43 -3.04
CA GLU A 65 -11.84 3.90 -3.55
C GLU A 65 -11.80 5.38 -3.97
N PHE A 66 -11.09 6.22 -3.22
CA PHE A 66 -10.95 7.65 -3.49
C PHE A 66 -9.72 8.01 -4.33
N GLY A 67 -8.82 7.05 -4.59
CA GLY A 67 -7.63 7.22 -5.41
C GLY A 67 -7.90 7.05 -6.90
N ILE A 68 -6.83 6.75 -7.64
CA ILE A 68 -6.91 6.34 -9.06
C ILE A 68 -6.47 4.88 -9.18
N GLU A 69 -6.86 4.22 -10.28
CA GLU A 69 -6.56 2.81 -10.48
C GLU A 69 -5.05 2.55 -10.50
N GLY A 70 -4.57 1.76 -9.54
CA GLY A 70 -3.14 1.45 -9.38
C GLY A 70 -2.32 2.52 -8.65
N ALA A 71 -2.89 3.66 -8.29
CA ALA A 71 -2.30 4.62 -7.35
C ALA A 71 -3.34 5.05 -6.31
N PRO A 72 -3.42 4.31 -5.19
CA PRO A 72 -4.33 4.64 -4.10
C PRO A 72 -3.90 5.96 -3.44
N VAL A 73 -4.86 6.74 -2.95
CA VAL A 73 -4.58 8.05 -2.35
C VAL A 73 -3.98 7.86 -0.95
N CYS A 74 -2.86 8.51 -0.64
CA CYS A 74 -2.35 8.50 0.72
C CYS A 74 -3.27 9.31 1.63
N ILE A 75 -3.90 8.62 2.58
CA ILE A 75 -4.73 9.18 3.64
C ILE A 75 -3.81 9.42 4.83
N ASP A 76 -3.87 10.62 5.41
CA ASP A 76 -3.16 10.93 6.65
C ASP A 76 -4.12 10.76 7.82
N GLU A 77 -4.23 9.54 8.32
CA GLU A 77 -5.14 9.20 9.41
C GLU A 77 -4.70 9.78 10.77
N THR A 78 -3.46 10.29 10.88
CA THR A 78 -2.96 10.91 12.11
C THR A 78 -3.56 12.30 12.36
N ARG A 79 -4.21 12.87 11.35
CA ARG A 79 -4.78 14.24 11.36
C ARG A 79 -6.30 14.26 11.26
N ILE A 80 -6.96 13.14 11.57
CA ILE A 80 -8.42 13.02 11.49
C ILE A 80 -8.96 12.75 12.89
N PRO A 81 -9.50 13.77 13.58
CA PRO A 81 -9.94 13.61 14.96
C PRO A 81 -11.18 12.71 15.06
N VAL A 82 -11.23 11.89 16.11
CA VAL A 82 -12.33 10.94 16.37
C VAL A 82 -12.61 10.87 17.87
N ASN A 83 -13.87 10.98 18.27
CA ASN A 83 -14.33 10.86 19.67
C ASN A 83 -13.55 11.73 20.68
N GLY A 84 -13.14 12.94 20.27
CA GLY A 84 -12.35 13.84 21.13
C GLY A 84 -10.85 13.54 21.16
N HIS A 85 -10.39 12.49 20.48
CA HIS A 85 -8.97 12.18 20.30
C HIS A 85 -8.41 12.81 19.02
N PRO A 86 -7.09 13.13 18.99
CA PRO A 86 -6.41 13.62 17.80
C PRO A 86 -6.54 12.73 16.56
N ASN A 87 -6.58 11.41 16.77
CA ASN A 87 -6.74 10.43 15.69
C ASN A 87 -7.40 9.13 16.16
N ILE A 88 -7.80 8.31 15.18
CA ILE A 88 -8.48 7.02 15.41
C ILE A 88 -7.61 6.01 16.17
N TRP A 89 -6.29 6.04 16.01
CA TRP A 89 -5.38 5.11 16.68
C TRP A 89 -5.24 5.42 18.16
N GLU A 90 -5.28 6.69 18.54
CA GLU A 90 -5.27 7.14 19.93
C GLU A 90 -6.57 6.78 20.65
N ALA A 91 -7.73 6.95 19.99
CA ALA A 91 -9.00 6.48 20.52
C ALA A 91 -8.97 4.96 20.83
N ILE A 92 -8.47 4.15 19.89
CA ILE A 92 -8.35 2.69 20.09
C ILE A 92 -7.34 2.35 21.20
N ARG A 93 -6.25 3.12 21.32
CA ARG A 93 -5.24 2.92 22.37
C ARG A 93 -5.81 3.23 23.75
N ALA A 94 -6.63 4.28 23.86
CA ALA A 94 -7.33 4.66 25.08
C ALA A 94 -8.40 3.63 25.51
N GLY A 95 -8.76 2.70 24.62
CA GLY A 95 -9.80 1.69 24.88
C GLY A 95 -11.18 2.10 24.39
N ASP A 96 -11.29 3.25 23.75
CA ASP A 96 -12.55 3.74 23.19
C ASP A 96 -12.92 2.97 21.92
N THR A 97 -14.21 2.94 21.63
CA THR A 97 -14.76 2.36 20.41
C THR A 97 -15.11 3.48 19.44
N PRO A 98 -14.27 3.74 18.42
CA PRO A 98 -14.56 4.79 17.45
C PRO A 98 -15.82 4.45 16.64
N ASP A 99 -16.63 5.46 16.34
CA ASP A 99 -17.72 5.34 15.37
C ASP A 99 -17.13 5.26 13.96
N LEU A 100 -16.99 4.04 13.44
CA LEU A 100 -16.36 3.77 12.16
C LEU A 100 -17.23 4.18 10.97
N ASP A 101 -18.54 4.16 11.13
CA ASP A 101 -19.47 4.63 10.09
C ASP A 101 -19.45 6.16 9.96
N ARG A 102 -19.26 6.88 11.08
CA ARG A 102 -18.98 8.33 11.04
C ARG A 102 -17.59 8.61 10.48
N TYR A 103 -16.58 7.85 10.88
CA TYR A 103 -15.22 8.00 10.36
C TYR A 103 -15.17 7.83 8.83
N TRP A 104 -15.87 6.82 8.29
CA TRP A 104 -16.02 6.63 6.85
C TRP A 104 -16.63 7.85 6.15
N ARG A 105 -17.69 8.45 6.72
CA ARG A 105 -18.31 9.66 6.17
C ARG A 105 -17.33 10.84 6.11
N VAL A 106 -16.53 11.04 7.15
CA VAL A 106 -15.49 12.07 7.18
C VAL A 106 -14.43 11.84 6.08
N LEU A 107 -14.03 10.58 5.86
CA LEU A 107 -13.12 10.24 4.76
C LEU A 107 -13.75 10.53 3.40
N ALA A 108 -15.01 10.12 3.20
CA ALA A 108 -15.74 10.37 1.96
C ALA A 108 -15.87 11.88 1.67
N GLU A 109 -16.33 12.67 2.65
CA GLU A 109 -16.44 14.13 2.51
C GLU A 109 -15.10 14.79 2.13
N ARG A 110 -13.99 14.31 2.72
CA ARG A 110 -12.67 14.90 2.51
C ARG A 110 -11.99 14.47 1.22
N TYR A 111 -12.19 13.23 0.77
CA TYR A 111 -11.40 12.61 -0.30
C TYR A 111 -12.22 12.19 -1.52
N GLN A 112 -13.55 12.09 -1.45
CA GLN A 112 -14.33 11.63 -2.60
C GLN A 112 -14.24 12.57 -3.80
N ALA A 113 -14.24 13.89 -3.57
CA ALA A 113 -14.14 14.89 -4.64
C ALA A 113 -12.69 15.20 -5.03
N SER A 114 -11.77 15.28 -4.07
CA SER A 114 -10.38 15.72 -4.27
C SER A 114 -9.36 14.58 -4.35
N GLY A 115 -9.73 13.36 -3.97
CA GLY A 115 -8.83 12.22 -3.78
C GLY A 115 -8.11 11.83 -5.06
N ARG A 116 -8.81 11.85 -6.20
CA ARG A 116 -8.20 11.64 -7.52
C ARG A 116 -7.12 12.67 -7.81
N ALA A 117 -7.41 13.95 -7.64
CA ALA A 117 -6.45 15.04 -7.88
C ALA A 117 -5.24 14.93 -6.93
N LEU A 118 -5.46 14.54 -5.67
CA LEU A 118 -4.39 14.29 -4.70
C LEU A 118 -3.53 13.09 -5.13
N ALA A 119 -4.15 12.00 -5.57
CA ALA A 119 -3.44 10.82 -6.05
C ALA A 119 -2.58 11.13 -7.27
N TYR A 120 -3.08 11.89 -8.26
CA TYR A 120 -2.24 12.34 -9.39
C TYR A 120 -1.07 13.19 -8.93
N ARG A 121 -1.28 14.11 -7.99
CA ARG A 121 -0.20 14.93 -7.44
C ARG A 121 0.86 14.05 -6.78
N GLN A 122 0.46 13.08 -5.98
CA GLN A 122 1.36 12.12 -5.32
C GLN A 122 2.15 11.27 -6.33
N VAL A 123 1.48 10.79 -7.39
CA VAL A 123 2.12 10.08 -8.51
C VAL A 123 3.16 10.98 -9.18
N ALA A 124 2.79 12.22 -9.50
CA ALA A 124 3.68 13.17 -10.15
C ALA A 124 4.88 13.52 -9.27
N GLU A 125 4.68 13.74 -7.97
CA GLU A 125 5.75 13.99 -6.99
C GLU A 125 6.70 12.79 -6.88
N THR A 126 6.16 11.57 -6.84
CA THR A 126 6.94 10.33 -6.81
C THR A 126 7.81 10.20 -8.06
N LEU A 127 7.24 10.47 -9.24
CA LEU A 127 8.00 10.46 -10.49
C LEU A 127 9.03 11.58 -10.53
N ALA A 128 8.69 12.78 -10.07
CA ALA A 128 9.61 13.91 -10.05
C ALA A 128 10.81 13.69 -9.13
N ALA A 129 10.61 13.02 -7.99
CA ALA A 129 11.68 12.65 -7.07
C ALA A 129 12.56 11.52 -7.63
N ALA A 130 11.98 10.58 -8.38
CA ALA A 130 12.70 9.44 -8.93
C ALA A 130 13.42 9.75 -10.25
N LEU A 131 12.90 10.69 -11.04
CA LEU A 131 13.51 11.14 -12.27
C LEU A 131 14.62 12.14 -11.97
N GLN A 132 15.77 11.96 -12.59
CA GLN A 132 16.97 12.75 -12.32
C GLN A 132 16.93 14.12 -13.03
N PHE A 133 15.85 14.89 -12.92
CA PHE A 133 15.63 16.12 -13.70
C PHE A 133 16.71 17.20 -13.52
N ASP A 134 17.46 17.15 -12.42
CA ASP A 134 18.62 17.97 -12.10
C ASP A 134 19.87 17.60 -12.93
N GLN A 135 19.93 16.39 -13.49
CA GLN A 135 21.08 15.90 -14.22
C GLN A 135 21.05 16.31 -15.71
N PRO A 136 22.21 16.58 -16.33
CA PRO A 136 22.27 16.84 -17.76
C PRO A 136 21.72 15.63 -18.53
N ASN A 137 20.87 15.90 -19.54
CA ASN A 137 20.22 14.88 -20.38
C ASN A 137 19.22 13.97 -19.65
N ALA A 138 18.70 14.39 -18.50
CA ALA A 138 17.63 13.69 -17.80
C ALA A 138 16.38 13.48 -18.66
N VAL A 139 16.07 14.47 -19.50
CA VAL A 139 15.01 14.42 -20.49
C VAL A 139 15.64 14.67 -21.86
N ARG A 140 15.43 13.73 -22.79
CA ARG A 140 15.75 13.94 -24.20
C ARG A 140 14.54 13.62 -25.05
N ARG A 141 14.04 14.63 -25.76
CA ARG A 141 12.96 14.47 -26.73
C ARG A 141 13.57 14.40 -28.12
N HIS A 142 13.35 13.29 -28.79
CA HIS A 142 13.61 13.12 -30.21
C HIS A 142 12.27 13.05 -30.96
N ALA A 143 12.29 13.21 -32.29
CA ALA A 143 11.09 13.23 -33.13
C ALA A 143 10.17 12.01 -32.94
N LYS A 144 10.71 10.86 -32.53
CA LYS A 144 9.95 9.60 -32.37
C LYS A 144 10.07 8.96 -30.98
N VAL A 145 10.88 9.53 -30.08
CA VAL A 145 11.20 8.90 -28.78
C VAL A 145 11.40 9.96 -27.72
N VAL A 146 10.76 9.78 -26.57
CA VAL A 146 11.07 10.54 -25.36
C VAL A 146 11.90 9.65 -24.43
N ARG A 147 13.05 10.15 -23.97
CA ARG A 147 13.92 9.45 -23.02
C ARG A 147 13.91 10.16 -21.68
N LEU A 148 13.68 9.41 -20.61
CA LEU A 148 13.73 9.87 -19.24
C LEU A 148 14.76 9.05 -18.46
N ARG A 149 15.54 9.71 -17.59
CA ARG A 149 16.46 9.04 -16.67
C ARG A 149 15.81 8.80 -15.31
N LEU A 150 15.72 7.53 -14.94
CA LEU A 150 15.28 7.07 -13.63
C LEU A 150 16.49 6.81 -12.74
N LYS A 151 16.49 7.36 -11.53
CA LYS A 151 17.48 7.08 -10.50
C LYS A 151 17.35 5.62 -10.05
N ALA A 152 18.29 4.77 -10.48
CA ALA A 152 18.28 3.34 -10.22
C ALA A 152 19.73 2.81 -10.09
N PRO A 153 20.49 3.27 -9.06
CA PRO A 153 21.86 2.84 -8.87
C PRO A 153 21.91 1.33 -8.64
N SER A 154 22.90 0.69 -9.25
CA SER A 154 22.97 -0.77 -9.30
C SER A 154 24.35 -1.28 -8.91
N LEU A 155 24.37 -2.26 -7.99
CA LEU A 155 25.57 -2.86 -7.44
C LEU A 155 25.96 -4.11 -8.23
N PRO A 156 27.27 -4.41 -8.34
CA PRO A 156 27.73 -5.67 -8.92
C PRO A 156 27.28 -6.84 -8.05
N VAL A 157 26.87 -7.93 -8.71
CA VAL A 157 26.58 -9.21 -8.07
C VAL A 157 27.73 -10.16 -8.38
N ALA A 158 28.21 -10.90 -7.38
CA ALA A 158 29.24 -11.92 -7.58
C ALA A 158 28.68 -13.03 -8.49
N ALA A 159 29.04 -12.97 -9.77
CA ALA A 159 28.68 -13.94 -10.80
C ALA A 159 29.81 -14.03 -11.84
N ALA A 160 29.86 -15.13 -12.59
CA ALA A 160 30.87 -15.38 -13.63
C ALA A 160 30.81 -14.39 -14.82
N ARG A 161 29.79 -13.52 -14.88
CA ARG A 161 29.61 -12.46 -15.89
C ARG A 161 29.34 -11.14 -15.18
N PRO A 162 29.71 -9.97 -15.77
CA PRO A 162 29.42 -8.67 -15.19
C PRO A 162 27.90 -8.46 -15.10
N SER A 163 27.37 -8.77 -13.93
CA SER A 163 25.94 -8.78 -13.62
C SER A 163 25.71 -7.84 -12.45
N ARG A 164 24.56 -7.17 -12.45
CA ARG A 164 24.22 -6.15 -11.46
C ARG A 164 22.79 -6.33 -10.99
N ARG A 165 22.49 -5.73 -9.85
CA ARG A 165 21.15 -5.65 -9.27
C ARG A 165 20.95 -4.24 -8.75
N VAL A 166 19.72 -3.75 -8.76
CA VAL A 166 19.39 -2.48 -8.10
C VAL A 166 19.87 -2.54 -6.65
N ALA A 167 20.50 -1.45 -6.19
CA ALA A 167 20.98 -1.35 -4.83
C ALA A 167 19.80 -1.50 -3.84
N ALA A 168 20.04 -2.17 -2.72
CA ALA A 168 18.97 -2.54 -1.78
C ALA A 168 18.25 -1.30 -1.21
N ASP A 169 18.98 -0.22 -0.98
CA ASP A 169 18.50 1.08 -0.53
C ASP A 169 17.66 1.81 -1.60
N ALA A 170 17.98 1.63 -2.89
CA ALA A 170 17.23 2.21 -4.00
C ALA A 170 16.00 1.39 -4.45
N HIS A 171 15.84 0.16 -3.94
CA HIS A 171 14.82 -0.77 -4.42
C HIS A 171 13.39 -0.27 -4.19
N ALA A 172 13.13 0.37 -3.05
CA ALA A 172 11.82 0.93 -2.72
C ALA A 172 11.47 2.10 -3.66
N ASP A 173 12.42 2.99 -3.93
CA ASP A 173 12.23 4.16 -4.79
C ASP A 173 11.99 3.76 -6.25
N VAL A 174 12.77 2.80 -6.77
CA VAL A 174 12.58 2.26 -8.12
C VAL A 174 11.21 1.60 -8.25
N ARG A 175 10.78 0.83 -7.24
CA ARG A 175 9.44 0.23 -7.23
C ARG A 175 8.35 1.29 -7.24
N ALA A 176 8.47 2.32 -6.40
CA ALA A 176 7.51 3.41 -6.32
C ALA A 176 7.39 4.15 -7.66
N ALA A 177 8.51 4.42 -8.33
CA ALA A 177 8.53 5.05 -9.65
C ALA A 177 7.85 4.19 -10.72
N LEU A 178 8.12 2.88 -10.75
CA LEU A 178 7.48 1.96 -11.71
C LEU A 178 5.96 1.86 -11.49
N LEU A 179 5.51 1.83 -10.24
CA LEU A 179 4.08 1.83 -9.91
C LEU A 179 3.41 3.16 -10.26
N ALA A 180 4.09 4.28 -10.02
CA ALA A 180 3.62 5.60 -10.42
C ALA A 180 3.50 5.73 -11.95
N LEU A 181 4.48 5.20 -12.70
CA LEU A 181 4.40 5.10 -14.17
C LEU A 181 3.25 4.20 -14.60
N ALA A 182 3.01 3.08 -13.91
CA ALA A 182 1.90 2.18 -14.22
C ALA A 182 0.54 2.86 -14.02
N ALA A 183 0.38 3.65 -12.96
CA ALA A 183 -0.83 4.43 -12.73
C ALA A 183 -1.05 5.48 -13.82
N TYR A 184 0.01 6.18 -14.23
CA TYR A 184 -0.06 7.14 -15.34
C TYR A 184 -0.40 6.44 -16.67
N ALA A 185 0.20 5.29 -16.96
CA ALA A 185 -0.10 4.51 -18.16
C ALA A 185 -1.55 4.01 -18.18
N GLN A 186 -2.07 3.53 -17.05
CA GLN A 186 -3.47 3.13 -16.91
C GLN A 186 -4.41 4.30 -17.26
N ASP A 187 -4.16 5.47 -16.69
CA ASP A 187 -4.96 6.66 -16.92
C ASP A 187 -4.88 7.18 -18.36
N ALA A 188 -3.70 7.06 -18.99
CA ALA A 188 -3.48 7.40 -20.39
C ALA A 188 -4.10 6.39 -21.38
N GLY A 189 -4.83 5.37 -20.91
CA GLY A 189 -5.46 4.36 -21.75
C GLY A 189 -4.52 3.25 -22.23
N GLU A 190 -3.41 3.01 -21.53
CA GLU A 190 -2.42 1.97 -21.82
C GLU A 190 -2.40 0.86 -20.74
N PRO A 191 -3.50 0.10 -20.54
CA PRO A 191 -3.60 -0.89 -19.47
C PRO A 191 -2.62 -2.05 -19.61
N ALA A 192 -2.21 -2.39 -20.83
CA ALA A 192 -1.22 -3.43 -21.08
C ALA A 192 0.16 -3.03 -20.53
N LEU A 193 0.60 -1.80 -20.81
CA LEU A 193 1.84 -1.25 -20.24
C LEU A 193 1.75 -1.16 -18.72
N ALA A 194 0.62 -0.67 -18.19
CA ALA A 194 0.39 -0.59 -16.76
C ALA A 194 0.51 -1.96 -16.07
N GLY A 195 -0.09 -3.01 -16.65
CA GLY A 195 0.03 -4.39 -16.16
C GLY A 195 1.47 -4.88 -16.13
N CYS A 196 2.23 -4.68 -17.22
CA CYS A 196 3.64 -5.04 -17.28
C CYS A 196 4.48 -4.33 -16.22
N LEU A 197 4.29 -3.02 -16.05
CA LEU A 197 5.05 -2.22 -15.06
C LEU A 197 4.76 -2.64 -13.62
N ARG A 198 3.52 -3.03 -13.29
CA ARG A 198 3.15 -3.54 -11.95
C ARG A 198 3.80 -4.89 -11.63
N GLN A 199 4.05 -5.71 -12.64
CA GLN A 199 4.61 -7.06 -12.50
C GLN A 199 6.12 -7.13 -12.75
N PHE A 200 6.74 -6.03 -13.17
CA PHE A 200 8.14 -6.00 -13.50
C PHE A 200 8.99 -6.28 -12.25
N ASP A 201 9.72 -7.39 -12.27
CA ASP A 201 10.71 -7.71 -11.23
C ASP A 201 11.96 -6.83 -11.43
N HIS A 202 11.90 -5.61 -10.89
CA HIS A 202 13.01 -4.67 -10.89
C HIS A 202 14.14 -5.09 -9.93
N GLY A 203 13.91 -6.14 -9.13
CA GLY A 203 14.91 -6.78 -8.31
C GLY A 203 15.68 -7.87 -9.05
N GLU A 204 15.35 -8.25 -10.27
CA GLU A 204 16.07 -9.30 -10.99
C GLU A 204 17.53 -8.88 -11.28
N VAL A 205 18.45 -9.85 -11.33
CA VAL A 205 19.83 -9.62 -11.76
C VAL A 205 19.83 -9.36 -13.27
N PHE A 206 20.61 -8.36 -13.70
CA PHE A 206 20.68 -7.95 -15.10
C PHE A 206 22.13 -7.72 -15.56
N ALA A 207 22.37 -7.86 -16.86
CA ALA A 207 23.67 -7.53 -17.48
C ALA A 207 23.78 -6.02 -17.73
N ALA A 208 24.99 -5.47 -17.71
CA ALA A 208 25.19 -4.05 -18.00
C ALA A 208 24.58 -3.66 -19.37
N GLN A 209 23.79 -2.58 -19.40
CA GLN A 209 23.07 -2.10 -20.59
C GLN A 209 21.99 -3.06 -21.11
N GLN A 210 21.46 -3.94 -20.27
CA GLN A 210 20.35 -4.81 -20.63
C GLN A 210 19.10 -3.99 -20.96
N ARG A 211 18.45 -4.32 -22.08
CA ARG A 211 17.18 -3.75 -22.51
C ARG A 211 16.03 -4.67 -22.14
N ARG A 212 14.99 -4.12 -21.52
CA ARG A 212 13.69 -4.74 -21.30
C ARG A 212 12.65 -3.98 -22.11
N THR A 213 11.87 -4.68 -22.91
CA THR A 213 10.88 -4.08 -23.81
C THR A 213 9.47 -4.37 -23.29
N PHE A 214 8.67 -3.33 -23.21
CA PHE A 214 7.26 -3.32 -22.85
C PHE A 214 6.45 -2.65 -23.98
N PRO A 215 5.11 -2.76 -23.98
CA PRO A 215 4.27 -2.04 -24.94
C PRO A 215 4.53 -0.53 -24.88
N GLY A 216 5.07 0.06 -25.96
CA GLY A 216 5.34 1.50 -26.06
C GLY A 216 6.48 2.03 -25.19
N LEU A 217 7.21 1.17 -24.46
CA LEU A 217 8.29 1.56 -23.54
C LEU A 217 9.46 0.57 -23.61
N ASP A 218 10.67 1.08 -23.78
CA ASP A 218 11.89 0.32 -23.49
C ASP A 218 12.56 0.83 -22.22
N VAL A 219 12.99 -0.08 -21.35
CA VAL A 219 13.81 0.22 -20.17
C VAL A 219 15.22 -0.30 -20.42
N LEU A 220 16.21 0.60 -20.50
CA LEU A 220 17.62 0.24 -20.57
C LEU A 220 18.25 0.40 -19.20
N GLN A 221 18.80 -0.70 -18.67
CA GLN A 221 19.36 -0.77 -17.33
C GLN A 221 20.86 -0.46 -17.38
N TYR A 222 21.24 0.78 -17.05
CA TYR A 222 22.64 1.14 -16.85
C TYR A 222 23.05 0.96 -15.38
N ASN A 223 24.35 1.14 -15.12
CA ASN A 223 24.95 0.94 -13.81
C ASN A 223 24.46 1.96 -12.77
N GLU A 224 24.36 3.23 -13.16
CA GLU A 224 24.05 4.35 -12.25
C GLU A 224 22.57 4.79 -12.33
N TYR A 225 21.91 4.48 -13.44
CA TYR A 225 20.54 4.92 -13.73
C TYR A 225 19.88 3.98 -14.73
N TRP A 226 18.56 4.03 -14.85
CA TRP A 226 17.84 3.37 -15.93
C TRP A 226 17.30 4.41 -16.91
N GLU A 227 17.32 4.10 -18.20
CA GLU A 227 16.74 4.97 -19.22
C GLU A 227 15.39 4.42 -19.67
N LEU A 228 14.34 5.20 -19.47
CA LEU A 228 12.98 4.92 -19.91
C LEU A 228 12.79 5.57 -21.28
N ARG A 229 12.58 4.77 -22.33
CA ARG A 229 12.37 5.24 -23.70
C ARG A 229 10.93 4.99 -24.13
N PHE A 230 10.14 6.04 -24.15
CA PHE A 230 8.77 6.00 -24.63
C PHE A 230 8.78 6.16 -26.15
N ALA A 231 8.12 5.25 -26.85
CA ALA A 231 7.78 5.48 -28.25
C ALA A 231 6.84 6.69 -28.31
N ALA A 232 7.21 7.74 -29.04
CA ALA A 232 6.28 8.84 -29.25
C ALA A 232 5.12 8.32 -30.10
N ARG A 233 3.88 8.43 -29.61
CA ARG A 233 2.72 8.38 -30.50
C ARG A 233 2.90 9.49 -31.54
N LEU A 234 2.86 9.13 -32.82
CA LEU A 234 2.67 10.09 -33.90
C LEU A 234 1.18 10.46 -33.88
N GLY A 235 0.86 11.67 -33.43
CA GLY A 235 -0.51 12.21 -33.41
C GLY A 235 -1.07 12.35 -32.02
#